data_AF-F6ZYK8-F1
#
_entry.id   AF-F6ZYK8-F1
#
_cell.length_a   1.000
_cell.length_b   1.000
_cell.length_c   1.000
_cell.angle_alpha   90.00
_cell.angle_beta   90.00
_cell.angle_gamma   90.00
#
_symmetry.space_group_name_H-M   'P 1'
#
loop_
_entity.id
_entity.type
_entity.pdbx_description
1 polymer ?
#
loop_
_entity_poly.entity_id
_entity_poly.type
_entity_poly.pdbx_seq_one_letter_code
_entity_poly.pdbx_strand_id
1 'polypeptide(L)'
;MALGPLKFKDLGEEEEEEEKNLDSVKALTAKLKLQTRRPSYLEWAARVQSRAWLEGGSGQGSPGERQATASGGICGFDTMDDALRWLRNELREMQTQDQQLAQRLMRLRGQIHGLKVEQVCRRHKELLDEDSDLLCTIPPRAAFLLSTPLKHIGLTRMNINSRRFSLC
;
A
#
# COMPACT_ATOMS: atom_id res chain seq x y z
N MET A 1 -31.46 -45.28 -6.19
CA MET A 1 -31.88 -44.06 -5.46
C MET A 1 -31.42 -42.88 -6.29
N ALA A 2 -32.37 -42.17 -6.88
CA ALA A 2 -32.16 -41.20 -7.95
C ALA A 2 -31.47 -39.92 -7.45
N LEU A 3 -30.44 -39.47 -8.18
CA LEU A 3 -29.95 -38.10 -8.08
C LEU A 3 -30.98 -37.21 -8.78
N GLY A 4 -31.67 -36.38 -8.00
CA GLY A 4 -32.61 -35.40 -8.54
C GLY A 4 -31.90 -34.39 -9.48
N PRO A 5 -32.64 -33.74 -10.38
CA PRO A 5 -32.05 -32.82 -11.33
C PRO A 5 -31.48 -31.61 -10.59
N LEU A 6 -30.17 -31.38 -10.74
CA LEU A 6 -29.56 -30.11 -10.35
C LEU A 6 -30.19 -29.04 -11.24
N LYS A 7 -31.15 -28.29 -10.69
CA LYS A 7 -31.62 -27.06 -11.30
C LYS A 7 -30.46 -26.08 -11.29
N PHE A 8 -30.03 -25.69 -12.48
CA PHE A 8 -29.22 -24.50 -12.70
C PHE A 8 -30.02 -23.32 -12.15
N LYS A 9 -29.62 -22.82 -10.98
CA LYS A 9 -30.22 -21.64 -10.36
C LYS A 9 -29.82 -20.44 -11.22
N ASP A 10 -30.81 -19.68 -11.65
CA ASP A 10 -30.61 -18.45 -12.40
C ASP A 10 -29.63 -17.55 -11.64
N LEU A 11 -28.65 -17.02 -12.36
CA LEU A 11 -27.56 -16.14 -11.89
C LEU A 11 -28.04 -14.81 -11.26
N GLY A 12 -29.33 -14.66 -10.98
CA GLY A 12 -29.94 -13.51 -10.31
C GLY A 12 -30.46 -13.79 -8.89
N GLU A 13 -30.74 -15.05 -8.50
CA GLU A 13 -31.15 -15.37 -7.12
C GLU A 13 -29.97 -15.38 -6.14
N GLU A 14 -28.76 -15.68 -6.64
CA GLU A 14 -27.53 -15.69 -5.81
C GLU A 14 -27.08 -14.26 -5.46
N GLU A 15 -27.20 -13.28 -6.38
CA GLU A 15 -26.90 -11.87 -6.09
C GLU A 15 -27.76 -11.31 -4.95
N GLU A 16 -29.07 -11.63 -4.92
CA GLU A 16 -29.94 -11.18 -3.85
C GLU A 16 -29.61 -11.81 -2.48
N GLU A 17 -29.24 -13.09 -2.45
CA GLU A 17 -28.82 -13.76 -1.21
C GLU A 17 -27.49 -13.20 -0.70
N GLU A 18 -26.54 -12.93 -1.60
CA GLU A 18 -25.26 -12.30 -1.28
C GLU A 18 -25.45 -10.86 -0.75
N GLU A 19 -26.33 -10.07 -1.34
CA GLU A 19 -26.62 -8.70 -0.87
C GLU A 19 -27.22 -8.70 0.54
N LYS A 20 -28.20 -9.59 0.80
CA LYS A 20 -28.79 -9.81 2.14
C LYS A 20 -27.73 -10.24 3.17
N ASN A 21 -26.80 -11.12 2.77
CA ASN A 21 -25.70 -11.56 3.61
C ASN A 21 -24.71 -10.42 3.91
N LEU A 22 -24.38 -9.58 2.93
CA LEU A 22 -23.52 -8.42 3.11
C LEU A 22 -24.16 -7.38 4.05
N ASP A 23 -25.46 -7.15 3.95
CA ASP A 23 -26.18 -6.22 4.81
C ASP A 23 -26.27 -6.71 6.27
N SER A 24 -26.47 -8.01 6.47
CA SER A 24 -26.34 -8.65 7.78
C SER A 24 -24.96 -8.40 8.40
N VAL A 25 -23.89 -8.58 7.62
CA VAL A 25 -22.50 -8.33 8.09
C VAL A 25 -22.26 -6.84 8.37
N LYS A 26 -22.77 -5.93 7.53
CA LYS A 26 -22.70 -4.48 7.78
C LYS A 26 -23.45 -4.09 9.07
N ALA A 27 -24.60 -4.69 9.33
CA ALA A 27 -25.38 -4.44 10.54
C ALA A 27 -24.66 -4.95 11.80
N LEU A 28 -24.07 -6.16 11.73
CA LEU A 28 -23.30 -6.72 12.82
C LEU A 28 -22.05 -5.89 13.13
N THR A 29 -21.32 -5.47 12.10
CA THR A 29 -20.12 -4.61 12.28
C THR A 29 -20.47 -3.25 12.87
N ALA A 30 -21.59 -2.63 12.44
CA ALA A 30 -22.10 -1.40 13.04
C ALA A 30 -22.54 -1.60 14.50
N LYS A 31 -23.26 -2.69 14.80
CA LYS A 31 -23.72 -3.05 16.15
C LYS A 31 -22.55 -3.27 17.12
N LEU A 32 -21.46 -3.86 16.62
CA LEU A 32 -20.23 -4.10 17.39
C LEU A 32 -19.26 -2.91 17.40
N LYS A 33 -19.61 -1.79 16.74
CA LYS A 33 -18.78 -0.57 16.62
C LYS A 33 -17.35 -0.86 16.15
N LEU A 34 -17.21 -1.84 15.25
CA LEU A 34 -15.90 -2.22 14.73
C LEU A 34 -15.40 -1.13 13.76
N GLN A 35 -14.21 -0.61 14.00
CA GLN A 35 -13.54 0.29 13.05
C GLN A 35 -12.93 -0.52 11.91
N THR A 36 -13.78 -0.95 10.98
CA THR A 36 -13.38 -1.74 9.81
C THR A 36 -12.72 -0.88 8.72
N ARG A 37 -12.75 0.45 8.85
CA ARG A 37 -12.18 1.40 7.88
C ARG A 37 -11.26 2.41 8.56
N ARG A 38 -10.27 2.90 7.80
CA ARG A 38 -9.35 3.94 8.24
C ARG A 38 -10.12 5.25 8.50
N PRO A 39 -9.80 6.01 9.58
CA PRO A 39 -10.48 7.28 9.88
C PRO A 39 -10.50 8.26 8.71
N SER A 40 -9.40 8.38 7.96
CA SER A 40 -9.31 9.23 6.78
C SER A 40 -10.30 8.85 5.67
N TYR A 41 -10.59 7.57 5.52
CA TYR A 41 -11.59 7.10 4.57
C TYR A 41 -13.00 7.51 5.02
N LEU A 42 -13.30 7.42 6.31
CA LEU A 42 -14.61 7.81 6.85
C LEU A 42 -14.84 9.31 6.70
N GLU A 43 -13.82 10.13 6.93
CA GLU A 43 -13.88 11.58 6.70
C GLU A 43 -14.12 11.92 5.22
N TRP A 44 -13.42 11.23 4.31
CA TRP A 44 -13.65 11.38 2.88
C TRP A 44 -15.07 10.95 2.48
N ALA A 45 -15.53 9.80 2.96
CA ALA A 45 -16.86 9.28 2.65
C ALA A 45 -17.95 10.23 3.15
N ALA A 46 -17.81 10.77 4.37
CA ALA A 46 -18.71 11.78 4.91
C ALA A 46 -18.71 13.05 4.06
N ARG A 47 -17.54 13.55 3.64
CA ARG A 47 -17.42 14.73 2.77
C ARG A 47 -18.06 14.54 1.40
N VAL A 48 -17.96 13.35 0.81
CA VAL A 48 -18.56 13.05 -0.49
C VAL A 48 -20.08 12.93 -0.36
N GLN A 49 -20.56 12.25 0.68
CA GLN A 49 -21.99 12.08 0.93
C GLN A 49 -22.69 13.38 1.34
N SER A 50 -21.98 14.31 2.00
CA SER A 50 -22.55 15.58 2.45
C SER A 50 -22.68 16.66 1.36
N ARG A 51 -22.04 16.53 0.20
CA ARG A 51 -21.79 17.68 -0.68
C ARG A 51 -22.79 17.93 -1.82
N ALA A 52 -23.58 16.96 -2.27
CA ALA A 52 -24.57 17.19 -3.34
C ALA A 52 -25.40 15.95 -3.75
N TRP A 53 -24.94 14.73 -3.47
CA TRP A 53 -25.51 13.54 -4.12
C TRP A 53 -26.91 13.16 -3.62
N LEU A 54 -27.28 13.51 -2.39
CA LEU A 54 -28.59 13.17 -1.78
C LEU A 54 -29.62 14.31 -1.85
N GLU A 55 -29.19 15.56 -1.82
CA GLU A 55 -30.12 16.72 -1.78
C GLU A 55 -30.88 16.95 -3.10
N GLY A 56 -30.40 16.39 -4.22
CA GLY A 56 -31.12 16.42 -5.49
C GLY A 56 -32.11 15.27 -5.70
N GLY A 57 -32.20 14.30 -4.79
CA GLY A 57 -32.99 13.06 -4.97
C GLY A 57 -34.02 12.78 -3.89
N SER A 58 -33.87 13.33 -2.67
CA SER A 58 -34.86 13.13 -1.61
C SER A 58 -35.80 14.32 -1.52
N GLY A 59 -36.86 14.29 -2.32
CA GLY A 59 -38.10 15.00 -2.00
C GLY A 59 -38.63 14.49 -0.67
N GLN A 60 -38.21 15.11 0.43
CA GLN A 60 -38.83 14.92 1.74
C GLN A 60 -40.02 15.88 1.81
N GLY A 61 -41.21 15.28 1.78
CA GLY A 61 -42.47 15.95 1.52
C GLY A 61 -42.80 17.11 2.48
N SER A 62 -43.19 18.22 1.87
CA SER A 62 -44.22 19.10 2.39
C SER A 62 -45.19 19.39 1.23
N PRO A 63 -46.47 18.98 1.30
CA PRO A 63 -47.43 19.23 0.24
C PRO A 63 -47.98 20.66 0.41
N GLY A 64 -47.35 21.60 -0.27
CA GLY A 64 -47.72 23.01 -0.21
C GLY A 64 -47.08 23.79 -1.36
N GLU A 65 -47.63 23.58 -2.56
CA GLU A 65 -47.74 24.58 -3.62
C GLU A 65 -46.49 25.39 -3.97
N ARG A 66 -45.67 24.91 -4.91
CA ARG A 66 -44.93 25.78 -5.86
C ARG A 66 -44.85 25.16 -7.25
N GLN A 67 -45.36 25.93 -8.19
CA GLN A 67 -45.35 25.71 -9.62
C GLN A 67 -43.93 25.51 -10.17
N ALA A 68 -43.80 24.50 -11.02
CA ALA A 68 -43.09 24.52 -12.31
C ALA A 68 -41.89 25.48 -12.43
N THR A 69 -40.76 25.10 -11.85
CA THR A 69 -39.47 25.08 -12.59
C THR A 69 -38.71 23.86 -12.10
N ALA A 70 -39.11 22.68 -12.57
CA ALA A 70 -38.25 21.51 -12.51
C ALA A 70 -37.08 21.75 -13.47
N SER A 71 -36.14 22.62 -13.08
CA SER A 71 -34.82 22.63 -13.68
C SER A 71 -34.25 21.25 -13.37
N GLY A 72 -34.18 20.42 -14.41
CA GLY A 72 -33.63 19.08 -14.40
C GLY A 72 -32.12 19.12 -14.15
N GLY A 73 -31.75 19.55 -12.95
CA GLY A 73 -30.39 19.53 -12.46
C GLY A 73 -30.04 18.10 -12.07
N ILE A 74 -29.03 17.54 -12.73
CA ILE A 74 -28.52 16.21 -12.40
C ILE A 74 -27.75 16.34 -11.08
N CYS A 75 -28.22 15.66 -10.02
CA CYS A 75 -27.51 15.55 -8.74
C CYS A 75 -27.07 16.91 -8.13
N GLY A 76 -27.94 17.92 -8.14
CA GLY A 76 -27.65 19.23 -7.54
C GLY A 76 -26.76 20.15 -8.39
N PHE A 77 -26.45 19.78 -9.63
CA PHE A 77 -25.78 20.64 -10.60
C PHE A 77 -26.78 21.19 -11.63
N ASP A 78 -26.61 22.46 -12.02
CA ASP A 78 -27.50 23.13 -12.98
C ASP A 78 -27.45 22.48 -14.38
N THR A 79 -26.29 21.94 -14.78
CA THR A 79 -26.09 21.26 -16.07
C THR A 79 -25.19 20.03 -15.95
N MET A 80 -25.31 19.10 -16.90
CA MET A 80 -24.43 17.92 -16.98
C MET A 80 -22.95 18.31 -17.17
N ASP A 81 -22.68 19.37 -17.92
CA ASP A 81 -21.32 19.86 -18.15
C ASP A 81 -20.68 20.40 -16.87
N ASP A 82 -21.45 21.01 -15.99
CA ASP A 82 -20.95 21.52 -14.70
C ASP A 82 -20.58 20.37 -13.75
N ALA A 83 -21.38 19.31 -13.71
CA ALA A 83 -21.06 18.09 -12.96
C ALA A 83 -19.77 17.43 -13.48
N LEU A 84 -19.61 17.33 -14.81
CA LEU A 84 -18.41 16.77 -15.43
C LEU A 84 -17.17 17.66 -15.19
N ARG A 85 -17.34 18.98 -15.23
CA ARG A 85 -16.25 19.93 -14.94
C ARG A 85 -15.80 19.83 -13.49
N TRP A 86 -16.75 19.71 -12.56
CA TRP A 86 -16.46 19.47 -11.15
C TRP A 86 -15.69 18.17 -10.95
N LEU A 87 -16.17 17.05 -11.51
CA LEU A 87 -15.53 15.74 -11.37
C LEU A 87 -14.10 15.74 -11.94
N ARG A 88 -13.87 16.39 -13.08
CA ARG A 88 -12.52 16.57 -13.65
C ARG A 88 -11.59 17.36 -12.73
N ASN A 89 -12.10 18.40 -12.07
CA ASN A 89 -11.31 19.20 -11.13
C ASN A 89 -10.99 18.42 -9.85
N GLU A 90 -11.97 17.71 -9.29
CA GLU A 90 -11.77 16.89 -8.09
C GLU A 90 -10.79 15.74 -8.36
N LEU A 91 -10.88 15.07 -9.52
CA LEU A 91 -9.91 14.05 -9.92
C LEU A 91 -8.49 14.61 -10.10
N ARG A 92 -8.36 15.83 -10.64
CA ARG A 92 -7.05 16.50 -10.73
C ARG A 92 -6.48 16.80 -9.35
N GLU A 93 -7.32 17.25 -8.41
CA GLU A 93 -6.89 17.53 -7.04
C GLU A 93 -6.49 16.23 -6.31
N MET A 94 -7.23 15.14 -6.48
CA MET A 94 -6.82 13.85 -5.94
C MET A 94 -5.49 13.37 -6.56
N GLN A 95 -5.32 13.56 -7.86
CA GLN A 95 -4.08 13.21 -8.56
C GLN A 95 -2.88 14.01 -8.04
N THR A 96 -3.03 15.32 -7.81
CA THR A 96 -1.93 16.16 -7.28
C THR A 96 -1.56 15.75 -5.85
N GLN A 97 -2.54 15.43 -5.01
CA GLN A 97 -2.31 14.93 -3.65
C GLN A 97 -1.56 13.60 -3.66
N ASP A 98 -1.98 12.65 -4.50
CA ASP A 98 -1.31 11.35 -4.64
C ASP A 98 0.11 11.49 -5.17
N GLN A 99 0.33 12.39 -6.13
CA GLN A 99 1.66 12.68 -6.66
C GLN A 99 2.58 13.27 -5.57
N GLN A 100 2.08 14.19 -4.75
CA GLN A 100 2.84 14.74 -3.62
C GLN A 100 3.16 13.67 -2.57
N LEU A 101 2.20 12.80 -2.25
CA LEU A 101 2.41 11.69 -1.32
C LEU A 101 3.47 10.73 -1.85
N ALA A 102 3.40 10.35 -3.11
CA ALA A 102 4.36 9.47 -3.77
C ALA A 102 5.78 10.07 -3.72
N GLN A 103 5.93 11.36 -4.00
CA GLN A 103 7.22 12.06 -3.88
C GLN A 103 7.77 12.02 -2.45
N ARG A 104 6.92 12.26 -1.44
CA ARG A 104 7.33 12.16 -0.02
C ARG A 104 7.77 10.74 0.34
N LEU A 105 7.01 9.73 -0.07
CA LEU A 105 7.34 8.32 0.18
C LEU A 105 8.66 7.91 -0.51
N MET A 106 8.88 8.34 -1.75
CA MET A 106 10.13 8.07 -2.46
C MET A 106 11.34 8.70 -1.78
N ARG A 107 11.19 9.92 -1.25
CA ARG A 107 12.23 10.59 -0.46
C ARG A 107 12.54 9.83 0.82
N LEU A 108 11.52 9.45 1.59
CA LEU A 108 11.67 8.66 2.82
C LEU A 108 12.33 7.31 2.52
N ARG A 109 11.93 6.63 1.45
CA ARG A 109 12.56 5.37 1.01
C ARG A 109 14.05 5.57 0.74
N GLY A 110 14.43 6.65 0.06
CA GLY A 110 15.84 6.99 -0.20
C GLY A 110 16.62 7.24 1.09
N GLN A 111 16.06 8.01 2.03
CA GLN A 111 16.67 8.28 3.34
C GLN A 111 16.88 7.00 4.15
N ILE A 112 15.84 6.15 4.24
CA ILE A 112 15.92 4.86 4.93
C ILE A 112 17.00 3.98 4.31
N HIS A 113 17.10 3.95 2.98
CA HIS A 113 18.13 3.19 2.31
C HIS A 113 19.53 3.70 2.64
N GLY A 114 19.76 5.02 2.59
CA GLY A 114 21.02 5.64 2.99
C GLY A 114 21.43 5.27 4.42
N LEU A 115 20.51 5.45 5.38
CA LEU A 115 20.74 5.09 6.79
C LEU A 115 21.04 3.60 6.98
N LYS A 116 20.38 2.71 6.22
CA LYS A 116 20.69 1.27 6.25
C LYS A 116 22.09 0.98 5.73
N VAL A 117 22.51 1.62 4.65
CA VAL A 117 23.87 1.46 4.11
C VAL A 117 24.90 1.96 5.13
N GLU A 118 24.70 3.15 5.70
CA GLU A 118 25.58 3.70 6.73
C GLU A 118 25.67 2.79 7.97
N GLN A 119 24.55 2.23 8.43
CA GLN A 119 24.53 1.29 9.55
C GLN A 119 25.34 0.03 9.26
N VAL A 120 25.22 -0.54 8.06
CA VAL A 120 26.00 -1.72 7.65
C VAL A 120 27.49 -1.38 7.55
N CYS A 121 27.83 -0.23 6.94
CA CYS A 121 29.21 0.23 6.86
C CYS A 121 29.83 0.43 8.25
N ARG A 122 29.10 1.05 9.19
CA ARG A 122 29.56 1.22 10.58
C ARG A 122 29.81 -0.13 11.25
N ARG A 123 28.87 -1.08 11.13
CA ARG A 123 29.04 -2.43 11.70
C ARG A 123 30.23 -3.17 11.09
N HIS A 124 30.45 -3.03 9.78
CA HIS A 124 31.61 -3.62 9.13
C HIS A 124 32.92 -3.00 9.62
N LYS A 125 32.95 -1.67 9.81
CA LYS A 125 34.10 -0.97 10.37
C LYS A 125 34.40 -1.42 11.80
N GLU A 126 33.39 -1.55 12.65
CA GLU A 126 33.57 -2.08 14.01
C GLU A 126 34.19 -3.48 13.97
N LEU A 127 33.68 -4.39 13.15
CA LEU A 127 34.29 -5.72 13.00
C LEU A 127 35.76 -5.66 12.53
N LEU A 128 36.08 -4.77 11.60
CA LEU A 128 37.46 -4.57 11.14
C LEU A 128 38.37 -3.95 12.20
N ASP A 129 37.87 -3.01 13.00
CA ASP A 129 38.63 -2.35 14.07
C ASP A 129 38.95 -3.37 15.19
N GLU A 130 37.99 -4.23 15.57
CA GLU A 130 38.21 -5.35 16.52
C GLU A 130 39.24 -6.37 16.00
N ASP A 131 39.17 -6.73 14.71
CA ASP A 131 40.16 -7.62 14.08
C ASP A 131 41.54 -6.95 13.98
N SER A 132 41.60 -5.63 13.76
CA SER A 132 42.85 -4.85 13.71
C SER A 132 43.54 -4.82 15.06
N ASP A 133 42.80 -4.66 16.16
CA ASP A 133 43.36 -4.73 17.51
C ASP A 133 43.93 -6.12 17.80
N LEU A 134 43.30 -7.19 17.31
CA LEU A 134 43.82 -8.54 17.37
C LEU A 134 45.09 -8.72 16.51
N LEU A 135 45.14 -8.15 15.31
CA LEU A 135 46.30 -8.20 14.41
C LEU A 135 47.48 -7.33 14.91
N CYS A 136 47.23 -6.25 15.65
CA CYS A 136 48.26 -5.43 16.30
C CYS A 136 48.94 -6.12 17.49
N THR A 137 48.33 -7.17 18.06
CA THR A 137 48.99 -8.03 19.07
C THR A 137 49.89 -9.10 18.48
N ILE A 138 49.86 -9.30 17.16
CA ILE A 138 50.66 -10.30 16.46
C ILE A 138 52.02 -9.67 16.09
N PRO A 139 53.17 -10.25 16.51
CA PRO A 139 54.46 -9.71 16.12
C PRO A 139 54.55 -9.62 14.59
N PRO A 140 55.19 -8.59 14.01
CA PRO A 140 55.23 -8.38 12.55
C PRO A 140 55.80 -9.57 11.75
N ARG A 141 56.52 -10.50 12.40
CA ARG A 141 56.99 -11.77 11.82
C ARG A 141 55.89 -12.84 11.64
N ALA A 142 54.80 -12.78 12.41
CA ALA A 142 53.70 -13.74 12.37
C ALA A 142 52.53 -13.32 11.46
N ALA A 143 52.43 -12.04 11.08
CA ALA A 143 51.47 -11.59 10.05
C ALA A 143 51.72 -12.26 8.68
N PHE A 144 52.98 -12.62 8.37
CA PHE A 144 53.33 -13.40 7.18
C PHE A 144 52.95 -14.89 7.28
N LEU A 145 52.67 -15.39 8.49
CA LEU A 145 52.23 -16.77 8.72
C LEU A 145 50.73 -16.97 8.46
N LEU A 146 49.92 -15.92 8.29
CA LEU A 146 48.53 -16.09 7.79
C LEU A 146 48.50 -16.73 6.38
N SER A 147 49.63 -16.73 5.67
CA SER A 147 49.79 -17.46 4.41
C SER A 147 50.07 -18.95 4.58
N THR A 148 50.55 -19.42 5.74
CA THR A 148 50.88 -20.83 5.97
C THR A 148 49.67 -21.76 6.19
N PRO A 149 48.56 -21.38 6.86
CA PRO A 149 47.38 -22.24 6.94
C PRO A 149 46.62 -22.29 5.61
N LEU A 150 46.56 -21.19 4.85
CA LEU A 150 45.89 -21.15 3.55
C LEU A 150 46.64 -21.96 2.46
N LYS A 151 47.99 -22.02 2.53
CA LYS A 151 48.81 -22.88 1.67
C LYS A 151 48.53 -24.37 1.85
N HIS A 152 48.25 -24.83 3.08
CA HIS A 152 47.89 -26.23 3.34
C HIS A 152 46.55 -26.64 2.71
N ILE A 153 45.70 -25.66 2.40
CA ILE A 153 44.39 -25.85 1.73
C ILE A 153 44.51 -25.55 0.22
N GLY A 154 45.72 -25.28 -0.29
CA GLY A 154 45.96 -24.95 -1.71
C GLY A 154 45.51 -23.53 -2.12
N LEU A 155 45.11 -22.69 -1.15
CA LEU A 155 44.67 -21.33 -1.40
C LEU A 155 45.86 -20.38 -1.45
N THR A 156 46.25 -19.99 -2.66
CA THR A 156 47.26 -18.96 -2.90
C THR A 156 46.60 -17.62 -3.23
N ARG A 157 47.34 -16.50 -3.10
CA ARG A 157 46.84 -15.17 -3.54
C ARG A 157 46.35 -15.18 -5.00
N MET A 158 46.91 -16.05 -5.84
CA MET A 158 46.53 -16.21 -7.25
C MET A 158 45.15 -16.89 -7.42
N ASN A 159 44.77 -17.79 -6.50
CA ASN A 159 43.47 -18.48 -6.50
C ASN A 159 42.32 -17.59 -6.00
N ILE A 160 42.59 -16.75 -5.00
CA ILE A 160 41.57 -15.89 -4.39
C ILE A 160 41.16 -14.76 -5.36
N ASN A 161 42.11 -14.20 -6.10
CA ASN A 161 41.83 -13.11 -7.04
C ASN A 161 41.18 -13.55 -8.36
N SER A 162 41.23 -14.84 -8.71
CA SER A 162 40.68 -15.35 -9.96
C SER A 162 39.23 -15.83 -9.87
N ARG A 163 38.61 -15.87 -8.67
CA ARG A 163 37.21 -16.28 -8.42
C ARG A 163 36.74 -17.48 -9.26
N ARG A 164 37.60 -18.48 -9.44
CA ARG A 164 37.29 -19.70 -10.19
C ARG A 164 37.41 -20.90 -9.26
N PHE A 165 36.35 -21.16 -8.52
CA PHE A 165 36.15 -22.49 -7.97
C PHE A 165 35.84 -23.42 -9.14
N SER A 166 36.83 -24.16 -9.65
CA SER A 166 36.54 -25.38 -10.39
C SER A 166 36.31 -26.47 -9.37
N LEU A 167 35.05 -26.84 -9.17
CA LEU A 167 34.68 -28.02 -8.38
C LEU A 167 35.13 -29.27 -9.15
N CYS A 168 35.83 -30.17 -8.46
CA CYS A 168 35.86 -31.59 -8.79
C CYS A 168 34.84 -32.28 -7.90
#